data_AF-A0A929YSB4-F1
#
_entry.id   AF-A0A929YSB4-F1
#
_cell.length_a   1.000
_cell.length_b   1.000
_cell.length_c   1.000
_cell.angle_alpha   90.00
_cell.angle_beta   90.00
_cell.angle_gamma   90.00
#
_symmetry.space_group_name_H-M   'P 1'
#
loop_
_entity.id
_entity.type
_entity.pdbx_description
1 polymer ?
#
loop_
_entity_poly.entity_id
_entity_poly.type
_entity_poly.pdbx_seq_one_letter_code
_entity_poly.pdbx_strand_id
1 'polypeptide(L)'
;TTVTYDYNNNVLVIDPFFYGDGTVYFKIYDDKNNNLYTSSFLKNKAKVEVNDLNSFIKYKVIFFEKDRGLLLQKERNLTEIPIIFYNRNDLVGKAFKIKEVEYDQLVRGKFLRKRHFFNTTFVSFTKMKSGNKFEGIVFVKTSKGKFLLNNVNPVDIEICSDVIEGVVELSITKDGDGLLLDFNHHGIMNSMDNDKAVDIYSYSIDMKEVELD
;
A
#
# COMPACT_ATOMS: atom_id res chain seq x y z
N THR A 1 22.40 3.36 4.37
CA THR A 1 21.37 4.32 3.95
C THR A 1 20.03 3.62 3.82
N THR A 2 18.95 4.25 4.29
CA THR A 2 17.58 3.77 4.08
C THR A 2 16.74 4.83 3.37
N VAL A 3 15.71 4.38 2.65
CA VAL A 3 14.73 5.22 1.98
C VAL A 3 13.36 4.67 2.35
N THR A 4 12.53 5.49 2.99
CA THR A 4 11.20 5.09 3.47
C THR A 4 10.19 6.18 3.17
N TYR A 5 8.89 5.84 3.22
CA TYR A 5 7.83 6.84 3.09
C TYR A 5 7.15 7.05 4.44
N ASP A 6 7.06 8.31 4.88
CA ASP A 6 6.35 8.68 6.10
C ASP A 6 4.90 9.01 5.75
N TYR A 7 3.98 8.12 6.13
CA TYR A 7 2.55 8.26 5.87
C TYR A 7 1.86 9.35 6.71
N ASN A 8 2.48 9.82 7.80
CA ASN A 8 1.90 10.89 8.63
C ASN A 8 2.17 12.25 8.00
N ASN A 9 3.37 12.44 7.45
CA ASN A 9 3.80 13.69 6.83
C ASN A 9 3.64 13.69 5.30
N ASN A 10 3.39 12.51 4.69
CA ASN A 10 3.30 12.30 3.24
C ASN A 10 4.59 12.67 2.49
N VAL A 11 5.73 12.23 3.02
CA VAL A 11 7.05 12.57 2.48
C VAL A 11 7.92 11.34 2.30
N LEU A 12 8.79 11.38 1.28
CA LEU A 12 9.87 10.42 1.16
C LEU A 12 11.01 10.84 2.08
N VAL A 13 11.41 9.95 2.99
CA VAL A 13 12.48 10.17 3.96
C VAL A 13 13.72 9.39 3.53
N ILE A 14 14.82 10.11 3.34
CA ILE A 14 16.14 9.56 3.09
C ILE A 14 16.94 9.67 4.39
N ASP A 15 17.37 8.54 4.94
CA ASP A 15 18.28 8.48 6.09
C ASP A 15 19.68 8.04 5.60
N PRO A 16 20.57 9.00 5.29
CA PRO A 16 21.86 8.70 4.74
C PRO A 16 22.79 8.12 5.81
N PHE A 17 23.37 6.96 5.51
CA PHE A 17 24.43 6.37 6.32
C PHE A 17 25.52 5.85 5.41
N PHE A 18 26.69 6.50 5.46
CA PHE A 18 27.86 6.18 4.63
C PHE A 18 29.16 6.38 5.43
N TYR A 19 30.24 5.77 4.94
CA TYR A 19 31.59 5.87 5.50
C TYR A 19 32.48 6.75 4.61
N GLY A 20 33.42 7.48 5.24
CA GLY A 20 34.38 8.34 4.55
C GLY A 20 33.93 9.81 4.42
N ASP A 21 34.84 10.63 3.89
CA ASP A 21 34.67 12.09 3.75
C ASP A 21 34.26 12.52 2.32
N GLY A 22 33.79 11.56 1.53
CA GLY A 22 33.33 11.77 0.15
C GLY A 22 32.19 12.78 0.08
N THR A 23 32.09 13.49 -1.05
CA THR A 23 30.98 14.42 -1.29
C THR A 23 29.81 13.66 -1.89
N VAL A 24 28.91 13.21 -1.02
CA VAL A 24 27.77 12.34 -1.39
C VAL A 24 26.50 13.17 -1.57
N TYR A 25 25.70 12.82 -2.57
CA TYR A 25 24.36 13.36 -2.82
C TYR A 25 23.50 12.32 -3.52
N PHE A 26 22.20 12.56 -3.66
CA PHE A 26 21.31 11.65 -4.39
C PHE A 26 20.45 12.37 -5.42
N LYS A 27 19.99 11.61 -6.41
CA LYS A 27 18.96 12.03 -7.36
C LYS A 27 17.79 11.05 -7.31
N ILE A 28 16.57 11.53 -7.53
CA ILE A 28 15.37 10.70 -7.63
C ILE A 28 14.89 10.72 -9.08
N TYR A 29 14.70 9.53 -9.62
CA TYR A 29 14.19 9.33 -10.97
C TYR A 29 12.85 8.62 -10.95
N ASP A 30 11.92 9.03 -11.81
CA ASP A 30 10.68 8.30 -12.07
C ASP A 30 10.90 7.07 -12.96
N ASP A 31 9.81 6.36 -13.27
CA ASP A 31 9.80 5.16 -14.12
C ASP A 31 10.15 5.44 -15.58
N LYS A 32 10.11 6.71 -16.00
CA LYS A 32 10.53 7.21 -17.32
C LYS A 32 11.98 7.71 -17.32
N ASN A 33 12.69 7.58 -16.20
CA ASN A 33 14.03 8.10 -15.95
C ASN A 33 14.15 9.64 -16.01
N ASN A 34 13.06 10.38 -15.76
CA ASN A 34 13.14 11.81 -15.54
C ASN A 34 13.71 12.09 -14.15
N ASN A 35 14.71 12.97 -14.05
CA ASN A 35 15.22 13.45 -12.77
C ASN A 35 14.21 14.42 -12.15
N LEU A 36 13.55 13.99 -11.07
CA LEU A 36 12.56 14.80 -10.37
C LEU A 36 13.16 15.60 -9.21
N TYR A 37 14.28 15.13 -8.66
CA TYR A 37 14.90 15.76 -7.50
C TYR A 37 16.41 15.51 -7.47
N THR A 38 17.18 16.53 -7.13
CA THR A 38 18.62 16.41 -6.86
C THR A 38 18.90 17.05 -5.50
N SER A 39 19.45 16.26 -4.58
CA SER A 39 19.74 16.73 -3.23
C SER A 39 20.94 17.68 -3.21
N SER A 40 21.01 18.51 -2.17
CA SER A 40 22.29 19.07 -1.74
C SER A 40 23.25 17.96 -1.27
N PHE A 41 24.52 18.29 -1.05
CA PHE A 41 25.45 17.36 -0.43
C PHE A 41 24.98 16.94 0.96
N LEU A 42 25.03 15.63 1.19
CA LEU A 42 24.49 15.00 2.38
C LEU A 42 25.46 15.15 3.55
N LYS A 43 24.88 15.36 4.73
CA LYS A 43 25.57 15.13 5.99
C LYS A 43 25.21 13.74 6.48
N ASN A 44 26.20 12.98 6.94
CA ASN A 44 25.98 11.64 7.46
C ASN A 44 24.97 11.68 8.63
N LYS A 45 23.98 10.79 8.61
CA LYS A 45 22.87 10.69 9.59
C LYS A 45 21.94 11.91 9.66
N ALA A 46 22.02 12.85 8.72
CA ALA A 46 21.08 13.95 8.62
C ALA A 46 19.97 13.59 7.61
N LYS A 47 18.76 13.40 8.12
CA LYS A 47 17.60 13.04 7.28
C LYS A 47 17.31 14.13 6.25
N VAL A 48 16.86 13.69 5.08
CA VAL A 48 16.35 14.56 4.02
C VAL A 48 14.94 14.12 3.69
N GLU A 49 14.00 15.06 3.70
CA GLU A 49 12.61 14.85 3.31
C GLU A 49 12.41 15.39 1.89
N VAL A 50 11.75 14.61 1.04
CA VAL A 50 11.39 15.00 -0.32
C VAL A 50 9.88 14.92 -0.46
N ASN A 51 9.29 16.04 -0.89
CA ASN A 51 7.86 16.26 -1.07
C ASN A 51 7.49 16.18 -2.56
N ASP A 52 6.19 16.33 -2.86
CA ASP A 52 5.66 16.54 -4.21
C ASP A 52 5.98 15.41 -5.21
N LEU A 53 6.13 14.19 -4.70
CA LEU A 53 6.24 12.98 -5.50
C LEU A 53 4.87 12.29 -5.61
N ASN A 54 4.50 11.88 -6.81
CA ASN A 54 3.26 11.17 -7.06
C ASN A 54 3.33 9.75 -6.49
N SER A 55 2.27 9.34 -5.79
CA SER A 55 2.07 7.97 -5.35
C SER A 55 1.91 7.00 -6.53
N PHE A 56 2.07 5.69 -6.28
CA PHE A 56 1.93 4.61 -7.27
C PHE A 56 2.97 4.61 -8.42
N ILE A 57 3.98 5.46 -8.35
CA ILE A 57 5.09 5.50 -9.32
C ILE A 57 6.28 4.71 -8.78
N LYS A 58 6.95 3.96 -9.67
CA LYS A 58 8.21 3.28 -9.36
C LYS A 58 9.35 4.28 -9.49
N TYR A 59 9.91 4.67 -8.35
CA TYR A 59 11.06 5.56 -8.29
C TYR A 59 12.37 4.79 -8.11
N LYS A 60 13.47 5.46 -8.48
CA LYS A 60 14.83 5.05 -8.17
C LYS A 60 15.54 6.20 -7.46
N VAL A 61 16.03 5.95 -6.26
CA VAL A 61 16.91 6.88 -5.54
C VAL A 61 18.34 6.43 -5.77
N ILE A 62 19.12 7.22 -6.51
CA ILE A 62 20.50 6.91 -6.86
C ILE A 62 21.43 7.83 -6.08
N PHE A 63 22.38 7.24 -5.34
CA PHE A 63 23.40 7.97 -4.61
C PHE A 63 24.67 8.07 -5.45
N PHE A 64 25.27 9.26 -5.43
CA PHE A 64 26.47 9.59 -6.18
C PHE A 64 27.53 10.13 -5.24
N GLU A 65 28.79 9.83 -5.56
CA GLU A 65 29.95 10.52 -5.02
C GLU A 65 30.52 11.44 -6.08
N LYS A 66 30.78 12.69 -5.70
CA LYS A 66 31.51 13.64 -6.53
C LYS A 66 32.99 13.58 -6.17
N ASP A 67 33.83 13.24 -7.14
CA ASP A 67 35.29 13.24 -6.97
C ASP A 67 35.82 14.66 -6.69
N ARG A 68 36.86 14.73 -5.86
CA ARG A 68 37.57 15.98 -5.55
C ARG A 68 38.68 16.20 -6.58
N GLY A 69 38.46 17.07 -7.57
CA GLY A 69 39.48 17.44 -8.57
C GLY A 69 39.02 18.49 -9.59
N LEU A 70 39.97 19.18 -10.23
CA LEU A 70 39.75 20.22 -11.26
C LEU A 70 39.37 19.66 -12.64
N LEU A 71 39.47 18.35 -12.84
CA LEU A 71 39.07 17.67 -14.07
C LEU A 71 37.55 17.49 -14.08
N LEU A 72 36.91 17.70 -15.24
CA LEU A 72 35.52 17.32 -15.51
C LEU A 72 35.36 15.80 -15.30
N GLN A 73 35.17 15.36 -14.06
CA GLN A 73 35.12 13.94 -13.73
C GLN A 73 33.69 13.46 -13.50
N LYS A 74 33.49 12.26 -14.04
CA LYS A 74 32.29 11.44 -14.08
C LYS A 74 31.74 11.27 -12.66
N GLU A 75 30.46 11.55 -12.47
CA GLU A 75 29.76 11.19 -11.23
C GLU A 75 29.88 9.67 -11.02
N ARG A 76 30.30 9.24 -9.82
CA ARG A 76 30.36 7.82 -9.49
C ARG A 76 29.07 7.38 -8.82
N ASN A 77 28.37 6.43 -9.42
CA ASN A 77 27.21 5.79 -8.79
C ASN A 77 27.70 4.94 -7.61
N LEU A 78 27.12 5.17 -6.43
CA LEU A 78 27.40 4.40 -5.22
C LEU A 78 26.38 3.26 -5.05
N THR A 79 25.09 3.59 -5.13
CA THR A 79 23.99 2.63 -4.98
C THR A 79 22.70 3.16 -5.59
N GLU A 80 21.80 2.25 -5.94
CA GLU A 80 20.45 2.53 -6.43
C GLU A 80 19.45 1.79 -5.54
N ILE A 81 18.48 2.53 -5.01
CA ILE A 81 17.42 2.01 -4.16
C ILE A 81 16.08 2.20 -4.90
N PRO A 82 15.47 1.12 -5.43
CA PRO A 82 14.14 1.20 -6.00
C PRO A 82 13.10 1.39 -4.87
N ILE A 83 12.10 2.22 -5.11
CA ILE A 83 11.02 2.45 -4.15
C ILE A 83 9.69 2.73 -4.85
N ILE A 84 8.62 2.23 -4.26
CA ILE A 84 7.24 2.63 -4.56
C ILE A 84 6.57 2.94 -3.22
N PHE A 85 5.74 3.97 -3.19
CA PHE A 85 4.97 4.33 -2.02
C PHE A 85 3.53 4.65 -2.42
N TYR A 86 2.65 4.59 -1.42
CA TYR A 86 1.20 4.63 -1.61
C TYR A 86 0.57 5.67 -0.68
N ASN A 87 0.59 6.95 -1.06
CA ASN A 87 -0.08 7.99 -0.29
C ASN A 87 -1.55 7.60 -0.03
N ARG A 88 -1.97 7.65 1.24
CA ARG A 88 -3.30 7.23 1.68
C ARG A 88 -4.41 8.06 1.05
N ASN A 89 -4.15 9.34 0.77
CA ASN A 89 -5.12 10.21 0.09
C ASN A 89 -5.38 9.75 -1.34
N ASP A 90 -4.36 9.20 -1.99
CA ASP A 90 -4.43 8.76 -3.39
C ASP A 90 -5.11 7.38 -3.53
N LEU A 91 -5.59 6.78 -2.44
CA LEU A 91 -6.41 5.57 -2.48
C LEU A 91 -7.83 5.87 -2.95
N VAL A 92 -8.34 7.06 -2.66
CA VAL A 92 -9.71 7.45 -3.01
C VAL A 92 -9.88 7.44 -4.53
N GLY A 93 -10.96 6.80 -5.01
CA GLY A 93 -11.24 6.60 -6.43
C GLY A 93 -10.49 5.41 -7.04
N LYS A 94 -9.88 4.55 -6.23
CA LYS A 94 -9.23 3.31 -6.67
C LYS A 94 -9.91 2.10 -6.07
N ALA A 95 -9.90 1.02 -6.83
CA ALA A 95 -10.32 -0.29 -6.37
C ALA A 95 -9.15 -1.28 -6.38
N PHE A 96 -9.14 -2.17 -5.39
CA PHE A 96 -8.09 -3.16 -5.18
C PHE A 96 -8.71 -4.54 -5.02
N LYS A 97 -8.03 -5.55 -5.56
CA LYS A 97 -8.41 -6.94 -5.36
C LYS A 97 -8.14 -7.34 -3.90
N ILE A 98 -9.15 -7.90 -3.24
CA ILE A 98 -8.96 -8.63 -1.99
C ILE A 98 -8.42 -10.01 -2.38
N LYS A 99 -7.19 -10.32 -1.98
CA LYS A 99 -6.53 -11.59 -2.36
C LYS A 99 -6.81 -12.70 -1.36
N GLU A 100 -6.72 -12.35 -0.08
CA GLU A 100 -6.80 -13.28 1.03
C GLU A 100 -7.57 -12.62 2.16
N VAL A 101 -8.29 -13.44 2.91
CA VAL A 101 -8.95 -13.04 4.15
C VAL A 101 -8.61 -14.02 5.25
N GLU A 102 -8.60 -13.52 6.48
CA GLU A 102 -8.48 -14.35 7.67
C GLU A 102 -9.77 -14.35 8.50
N TYR A 103 -10.08 -15.53 9.04
CA TYR A 103 -11.27 -15.79 9.87
C TYR A 103 -10.94 -16.83 10.93
N ASP A 104 -11.66 -16.79 12.06
CA ASP A 104 -11.51 -17.75 13.14
C ASP A 104 -12.68 -18.74 13.10
N GLN A 105 -12.38 -20.04 13.11
CA GLN A 105 -13.39 -21.10 13.09
C GLN A 105 -13.33 -21.93 14.37
N LEU A 106 -14.48 -22.12 15.03
CA LEU A 106 -14.59 -23.00 16.18
C LEU A 106 -14.49 -24.47 15.75
N VAL A 107 -13.38 -25.13 16.10
CA VAL A 107 -13.14 -26.56 15.84
C VAL A 107 -12.84 -27.24 17.17
N ARG A 108 -13.72 -28.18 17.56
CA ARG A 108 -13.58 -28.96 18.81
C ARG A 108 -13.38 -28.07 20.05
N GLY A 109 -14.12 -26.97 20.14
CA GLY A 109 -14.07 -26.04 21.28
C GLY A 109 -12.90 -25.07 21.27
N LYS A 110 -12.09 -25.01 20.19
CA LYS A 110 -11.01 -24.03 20.03
C LYS A 110 -11.20 -23.22 18.76
N PHE A 111 -10.96 -21.91 18.84
CA PHE A 111 -10.89 -21.07 17.65
C PHE A 111 -9.56 -21.33 16.93
N LEU A 112 -9.65 -21.71 15.67
CA LEU A 112 -8.52 -21.89 14.78
C LEU A 112 -8.53 -20.80 13.73
N ARG A 113 -7.42 -20.07 13.66
CA ARG A 113 -7.16 -19.08 12.63
C ARG A 113 -6.99 -19.77 11.27
N LYS A 114 -7.74 -19.30 10.29
CA LYS A 114 -7.73 -19.83 8.93
C LYS A 114 -7.68 -18.70 7.92
N ARG A 115 -7.26 -19.07 6.72
CA ARG A 115 -7.17 -18.21 5.55
C ARG A 115 -8.08 -18.70 4.45
N HIS A 116 -8.59 -17.76 3.66
CA HIS A 116 -9.33 -18.06 2.45
C HIS A 116 -8.92 -17.09 1.34
N PHE A 117 -8.78 -17.60 0.11
CA PHE A 117 -8.39 -16.78 -1.03
C PHE A 117 -9.61 -16.36 -1.84
N PHE A 118 -9.61 -15.11 -2.27
CA PHE A 118 -10.63 -14.55 -3.15
C PHE A 118 -10.06 -14.32 -4.53
N ASN A 119 -10.85 -14.68 -5.55
CA ASN A 119 -10.42 -14.56 -6.95
C ASN A 119 -11.04 -13.36 -7.67
N THR A 120 -12.22 -12.94 -7.24
CA THR A 120 -13.08 -11.99 -7.96
C THR A 120 -13.61 -10.87 -7.08
N THR A 121 -13.22 -10.81 -5.81
CA THR A 121 -13.71 -9.82 -4.84
C THR A 121 -12.76 -8.62 -4.79
N PHE A 122 -13.34 -7.43 -4.85
CA PHE A 122 -12.62 -6.16 -4.85
C PHE A 122 -13.25 -5.20 -3.84
N VAL A 123 -12.46 -4.23 -3.41
CA VAL A 123 -12.89 -3.11 -2.58
C VAL A 123 -12.44 -1.80 -3.21
N SER A 124 -13.39 -0.89 -3.39
CA SER A 124 -13.17 0.50 -3.82
C SER A 124 -13.11 1.40 -2.60
N PHE A 125 -12.13 2.30 -2.57
CA PHE A 125 -12.03 3.38 -1.57
C PHE A 125 -12.77 4.60 -2.12
N THR A 126 -13.92 4.94 -1.55
CA THR A 126 -14.77 6.02 -2.08
C THR A 126 -14.53 7.35 -1.38
N LYS A 127 -14.15 7.33 -0.10
CA LYS A 127 -13.95 8.53 0.71
C LYS A 127 -13.00 8.29 1.86
N MET A 128 -12.04 9.20 2.08
CA MET A 128 -11.26 9.21 3.32
C MET A 128 -12.08 9.85 4.44
N LYS A 129 -12.20 9.15 5.58
CA LYS A 129 -12.82 9.69 6.80
C LYS A 129 -11.76 10.35 7.69
N SER A 130 -10.67 9.65 7.97
CA SER A 130 -9.55 10.19 8.76
C SER A 130 -8.33 9.25 8.72
N GLY A 131 -7.16 9.73 8.31
CA GLY A 131 -5.90 8.97 8.41
C GLY A 131 -5.97 7.60 7.73
N ASN A 132 -6.25 6.55 8.52
CA ASN A 132 -6.38 5.15 8.06
C ASN A 132 -7.80 4.71 7.76
N LYS A 133 -8.81 5.54 8.06
CA LYS A 133 -10.22 5.20 7.99
C LYS A 133 -10.87 5.76 6.74
N PHE A 134 -11.62 4.92 6.05
CA PHE A 134 -12.25 5.21 4.77
C PHE A 134 -13.67 4.65 4.73
N GLU A 135 -14.47 5.18 3.82
CA GLU A 135 -15.65 4.52 3.30
C GLU A 135 -15.29 3.83 1.99
N GLY A 136 -15.98 2.73 1.68
CA GLY A 136 -15.79 2.04 0.43
C GLY A 136 -16.96 1.20 -0.04
N ILE A 137 -16.74 0.55 -1.17
CA ILE A 137 -17.71 -0.32 -1.84
C ILE A 137 -17.02 -1.64 -2.16
N VAL A 138 -17.57 -2.74 -1.65
CA VAL A 138 -17.18 -4.10 -2.00
C VAL A 138 -17.99 -4.56 -3.22
N PHE A 139 -17.32 -5.18 -4.18
CA PHE A 139 -17.97 -5.73 -5.36
C PHE A 139 -17.28 -7.00 -5.86
N VAL A 140 -18.01 -7.75 -6.66
CA VAL A 140 -17.51 -8.94 -7.35
C VAL A 140 -17.36 -8.63 -8.84
N LYS A 141 -16.18 -8.91 -9.38
CA LYS A 141 -15.88 -8.74 -10.81
C LYS A 141 -15.65 -10.10 -11.46
N THR A 142 -16.46 -10.40 -12.46
CA THR A 142 -16.34 -11.62 -13.27
C THR A 142 -16.29 -11.26 -14.75
N SER A 143 -16.11 -12.26 -15.62
CA SER A 143 -16.28 -12.08 -17.07
C SER A 143 -17.67 -11.57 -17.48
N LYS A 144 -18.67 -11.72 -16.61
CA LYS A 144 -20.05 -11.25 -16.84
C LYS A 144 -20.29 -9.81 -16.42
N GLY A 145 -19.34 -9.17 -15.73
CA GLY A 145 -19.45 -7.78 -15.30
C GLY A 145 -19.09 -7.56 -13.83
N LYS A 146 -19.38 -6.33 -13.37
CA LYS A 146 -19.19 -5.83 -12.00
C LYS A 146 -20.52 -5.91 -11.25
N PHE A 147 -20.54 -6.61 -10.12
CA PHE A 147 -21.73 -6.84 -9.29
C PHE A 147 -21.49 -6.26 -7.90
N LEU A 148 -22.30 -5.26 -7.51
CA LEU A 148 -22.21 -4.66 -6.18
C LEU A 148 -22.86 -5.57 -5.14
N LEU A 149 -22.24 -5.66 -3.96
CA LEU A 149 -22.82 -6.32 -2.80
C LEU A 149 -23.72 -5.34 -2.04
N ASN A 150 -24.92 -5.09 -2.57
CA ASN A 150 -25.81 -4.02 -2.08
C ASN A 150 -26.27 -4.17 -0.62
N ASN A 151 -26.26 -5.39 -0.07
CA ASN A 151 -26.70 -5.62 1.32
C ASN A 151 -25.60 -5.37 2.34
N VAL A 152 -24.35 -5.19 1.91
CA VAL A 152 -23.21 -4.87 2.79
C VAL A 152 -22.64 -3.48 2.52
N ASN A 153 -22.88 -2.91 1.34
CA ASN A 153 -22.40 -1.58 1.00
C ASN A 153 -23.30 -0.46 1.54
N PRO A 154 -22.73 0.73 1.85
CA PRO A 154 -21.30 1.03 1.90
C PRO A 154 -20.64 0.42 3.15
N VAL A 155 -19.33 0.21 3.08
CA VAL A 155 -18.52 -0.36 4.17
C VAL A 155 -17.56 0.67 4.77
N ASP A 156 -17.22 0.48 6.03
CA ASP A 156 -16.09 1.11 6.69
C ASP A 156 -14.82 0.31 6.43
N ILE A 157 -13.73 0.99 6.10
CA ILE A 157 -12.42 0.38 5.86
C ILE A 157 -11.40 1.04 6.79
N GLU A 158 -10.59 0.25 7.48
CA GLU A 158 -9.44 0.71 8.24
C GLU A 158 -8.16 0.03 7.75
N ILE A 159 -7.13 0.81 7.41
CA ILE A 159 -5.80 0.29 7.10
C ILE A 159 -5.10 -0.08 8.41
N CYS A 160 -4.77 -1.36 8.57
CA CYS A 160 -4.22 -1.94 9.80
C CYS A 160 -2.71 -2.17 9.77
N SER A 161 -2.09 -2.13 8.58
CA SER A 161 -0.65 -2.35 8.42
C SER A 161 0.05 -1.32 7.55
N ASP A 162 1.38 -1.29 7.64
CA ASP A 162 2.21 -0.72 6.59
C ASP A 162 2.12 -1.56 5.30
N VAL A 163 2.62 -0.99 4.19
CA VAL A 163 2.70 -1.70 2.91
C VAL A 163 3.96 -2.58 2.89
N ILE A 164 3.77 -3.90 2.90
CA ILE A 164 4.86 -4.88 2.85
C ILE A 164 4.78 -5.63 1.52
N GLU A 165 5.82 -5.52 0.69
CA GLU A 165 5.88 -6.14 -0.65
C GLU A 165 4.71 -5.77 -1.58
N GLY A 166 4.04 -4.65 -1.32
CA GLY A 166 2.85 -4.21 -2.04
C GLY A 166 1.52 -4.75 -1.49
N VAL A 167 1.54 -5.45 -0.36
CA VAL A 167 0.34 -5.93 0.33
C VAL A 167 0.03 -5.03 1.52
N VAL A 168 -1.27 -4.77 1.73
CA VAL A 168 -1.80 -4.03 2.88
C VAL A 168 -2.90 -4.85 3.54
N GLU A 169 -2.88 -4.90 4.87
CA GLU A 169 -3.94 -5.46 5.69
C GLU A 169 -5.01 -4.39 6.00
N LEU A 170 -6.26 -4.78 5.86
CA LEU A 170 -7.44 -3.99 6.15
C LEU A 170 -8.34 -4.69 7.16
N SER A 171 -9.06 -3.90 7.93
CA SER A 171 -10.34 -4.26 8.54
C SER A 171 -11.46 -3.67 7.70
N ILE A 172 -12.50 -4.45 7.40
CA ILE A 172 -13.67 -4.00 6.64
C ILE A 172 -14.92 -4.39 7.43
N THR A 173 -15.78 -3.42 7.71
CA THR A 173 -17.00 -3.63 8.50
C THR A 173 -18.21 -2.93 7.89
N LYS A 174 -19.39 -3.41 8.25
CA LYS A 174 -20.67 -2.76 7.99
C LYS A 174 -21.31 -2.40 9.32
N ASP A 175 -21.44 -1.10 9.59
CA ASP A 175 -22.03 -0.57 10.82
C ASP A 175 -21.33 -1.07 12.10
N GLY A 176 -20.04 -1.40 12.00
CA GLY A 176 -19.21 -1.96 13.09
C GLY A 176 -19.07 -3.48 13.07
N ASP A 177 -19.92 -4.19 12.33
CA ASP A 177 -19.91 -5.66 12.25
C ASP A 177 -19.02 -6.17 11.11
N GLY A 178 -18.32 -7.28 11.34
CA GLY A 178 -17.48 -7.92 10.32
C GLY A 178 -18.32 -8.49 9.17
N LEU A 179 -17.76 -8.50 7.96
CA LEU A 179 -18.48 -9.08 6.82
C LEU A 179 -18.37 -10.61 6.84
N LEU A 180 -19.39 -11.26 6.32
CA LEU A 180 -19.51 -12.72 6.35
C LEU A 180 -18.80 -13.38 5.17
N LEU A 181 -18.08 -14.48 5.44
CA LEU A 181 -17.44 -15.29 4.43
C LEU A 181 -18.45 -16.18 3.69
N ASP A 182 -18.45 -16.10 2.36
CA ASP A 182 -19.21 -16.99 1.49
C ASP A 182 -18.30 -18.08 0.91
N PHE A 183 -18.31 -19.25 1.55
CA PHE A 183 -17.55 -20.41 1.09
C PHE A 183 -18.02 -20.96 -0.26
N ASN A 184 -19.28 -20.77 -0.63
CA ASN A 184 -19.82 -21.31 -1.88
C ASN A 184 -19.35 -20.47 -3.08
N HIS A 185 -19.24 -19.17 -2.88
CA HIS A 185 -18.84 -18.23 -3.93
C HIS A 185 -17.39 -17.74 -3.81
N HIS A 186 -16.63 -18.25 -2.82
CA HIS A 186 -15.24 -17.86 -2.55
C HIS A 186 -15.07 -16.34 -2.45
N GLY A 187 -15.93 -15.69 -1.65
CA GLY A 187 -16.03 -14.24 -1.57
C GLY A 187 -16.70 -13.74 -0.29
N ILE A 188 -17.18 -12.49 -0.34
CA ILE A 188 -17.96 -11.87 0.73
C ILE A 188 -19.44 -12.13 0.45
N MET A 189 -20.18 -12.56 1.47
CA MET A 189 -21.61 -12.80 1.39
C MET A 189 -22.35 -11.47 1.19
N ASN A 190 -23.32 -11.44 0.27
CA ASN A 190 -24.20 -10.28 0.11
C ASN A 190 -25.35 -10.30 1.14
N SER A 191 -25.01 -10.48 2.42
CA SER A 191 -25.93 -10.49 3.56
C SER A 191 -25.12 -10.23 4.83
N MET A 192 -25.75 -9.60 5.83
CA MET A 192 -25.21 -9.48 7.19
C MET A 192 -25.86 -10.48 8.16
N ASP A 193 -26.88 -11.23 7.71
CA ASP A 193 -27.66 -12.12 8.56
C ASP A 193 -27.53 -13.57 8.07
N ASN A 194 -26.72 -14.37 8.77
CA ASN A 194 -26.55 -15.80 8.56
C ASN A 194 -25.96 -16.48 9.80
N ASP A 195 -26.73 -17.37 10.41
CA ASP A 195 -26.40 -18.07 11.66
C ASP A 195 -25.21 -19.05 11.56
N LYS A 196 -24.79 -19.39 10.35
CA LYS A 196 -23.72 -20.37 10.07
C LYS A 196 -22.50 -19.76 9.39
N ALA A 197 -22.59 -18.52 8.94
CA ALA A 197 -21.47 -17.84 8.31
C ALA A 197 -20.43 -17.46 9.37
N VAL A 198 -19.19 -17.33 8.91
CA VAL A 198 -18.07 -16.91 9.77
C VAL A 198 -17.71 -15.47 9.44
N ASP A 199 -17.42 -14.69 10.47
CA ASP A 199 -16.95 -13.33 10.31
C ASP A 199 -15.52 -13.33 9.77
N ILE A 200 -15.29 -12.46 8.80
CA ILE A 200 -13.94 -12.10 8.35
C ILE A 200 -13.47 -10.93 9.21
N TYR A 201 -12.29 -11.05 9.80
CA TYR A 201 -11.72 -9.98 10.63
C TYR A 201 -10.52 -9.27 10.00
N SER A 202 -9.91 -9.85 8.96
CA SER A 202 -8.74 -9.27 8.27
C SER A 202 -8.80 -9.57 6.77
N TYR A 203 -8.41 -8.57 5.97
CA TYR A 203 -8.40 -8.61 4.52
C TYR A 203 -7.05 -8.14 3.99
N SER A 204 -6.47 -8.88 3.04
CA SER A 204 -5.24 -8.51 2.36
C SER A 204 -5.53 -8.04 0.95
N ILE A 205 -5.14 -6.80 0.63
CA ILE A 205 -5.21 -6.26 -0.73
C ILE A 205 -3.80 -6.13 -1.34
N ASP A 206 -3.71 -6.25 -2.66
CA ASP A 206 -2.47 -5.96 -3.40
C ASP A 206 -2.54 -4.58 -4.06
N MET A 207 -1.66 -3.70 -3.61
CA MET A 207 -1.53 -2.31 -4.06
C MET A 207 -0.98 -2.19 -5.48
N LYS A 208 -0.48 -3.27 -6.07
CA LYS A 208 0.00 -3.32 -7.47
C LYS A 208 -1.13 -3.60 -8.46
N GLU A 209 -2.21 -4.25 -8.03
CA GLU A 209 -3.38 -4.57 -8.85
C GLU A 209 -4.45 -3.48 -8.68
N VAL A 210 -4.12 -2.28 -9.17
CA VAL A 210 -5.00 -1.10 -9.09
C VAL A 210 -5.97 -1.09 -10.27
N GLU A 211 -7.26 -0.97 -9.96
CA GLU A 211 -8.27 -0.55 -10.92
C GLU A 211 -8.65 0.91 -10.65
N LEU A 212 -8.73 1.71 -11.72
CA LEU A 212 -9.33 3.03 -11.66
C LEU A 212 -10.84 2.85 -11.80
N ASP A 213 -11.61 3.36 -10.84
CA ASP A 213 -13.07 3.38 -10.94
C ASP A 213 -13.57 4.38 -11.99
#